data_AF-A0A150QGD8-F1
#
_entry.id   AF-A0A150QGD8-F1
#
_cell.length_a   1.000
_cell.length_b   1.000
_cell.length_c   1.000
_cell.angle_alpha   90.00
_cell.angle_beta   90.00
_cell.angle_gamma   90.00
#
_symmetry.space_group_name_H-M   'P 1'
#
loop_
_entity.id
_entity.type
_entity.pdbx_description
1 polymer ?
#
loop_
_entity_poly.entity_id
_entity_poly.type
_entity_poly.pdbx_seq_one_letter_code
_entity_poly.pdbx_strand_id
1 'polypeptide(L)'
;MMDRCGVPYDDERVSLESWVQPGTQERFLQCTQLGQLPVLHDGKFTACPSQAINRYLARKLKLDGDTPEEAARIDEVVETASELLMDLVAAIFALPCTAK
;
A
#
# COMPACT_ATOMS: atom_id res chain seq x y z
N MET A 1 -0.26 -2.38 -9.94
CA MET A 1 1.12 -2.38 -10.48
C MET A 1 1.51 -3.74 -11.03
N MET A 2 1.57 -4.79 -10.19
CA MET A 2 1.95 -6.15 -10.61
C MET A 2 1.13 -6.67 -11.80
N ASP A 3 -0.20 -6.54 -11.74
CA ASP A 3 -1.12 -6.85 -12.84
C ASP A 3 -0.76 -6.15 -14.16
N ARG A 4 -0.56 -4.82 -14.13
CA ARG A 4 -0.18 -4.01 -15.30
C ARG A 4 1.17 -4.41 -15.90
N CYS A 5 2.07 -4.95 -15.10
CA CYS A 5 3.39 -5.40 -15.52
C CYS A 5 3.42 -6.89 -15.90
N GLY A 6 2.28 -7.59 -15.83
CA GLY A 6 2.20 -9.03 -16.08
C GLY A 6 2.98 -9.88 -15.07
N VAL A 7 3.23 -9.34 -13.87
CA VAL A 7 3.92 -10.08 -12.79
C VAL A 7 2.89 -10.97 -12.11
N PRO A 8 3.08 -12.31 -12.05
CA PRO A 8 2.15 -13.18 -11.34
C PRO A 8 2.23 -12.92 -9.84
N TYR A 9 1.07 -12.86 -9.20
CA TYR A 9 0.93 -12.66 -7.76
C TYR A 9 -0.28 -13.44 -7.24
N ASP A 10 -0.24 -13.79 -5.96
CA ASP A 10 -1.41 -14.30 -5.24
C ASP A 10 -2.06 -13.14 -4.47
N ASP A 11 -3.38 -13.00 -4.58
CA ASP A 11 -4.15 -11.87 -4.02
C ASP A 11 -5.07 -12.37 -2.90
N GLU A 12 -4.57 -12.34 -1.67
CA GLU A 12 -5.38 -12.63 -0.50
C GLU A 12 -6.17 -11.39 -0.07
N ARG A 13 -7.46 -11.35 -0.45
CA ARG A 13 -8.36 -10.26 -0.09
C ARG A 13 -9.03 -10.50 1.27
N VAL A 14 -8.67 -9.68 2.24
CA VAL A 14 -9.32 -9.66 3.55
C VAL A 14 -10.55 -8.75 3.49
N SER A 15 -11.74 -9.34 3.62
CA SER A 15 -12.99 -8.57 3.69
C SER A 15 -13.08 -7.76 4.99
N LEU A 16 -13.90 -6.71 5.02
CA LEU A 16 -14.13 -5.94 6.24
C LEU A 16 -14.73 -6.82 7.36
N GLU A 17 -15.61 -7.76 7.01
CA GLU A 17 -16.19 -8.71 7.97
C GLU A 17 -15.11 -9.61 8.59
N SER A 18 -14.21 -10.15 7.77
CA SER A 18 -13.08 -10.94 8.25
C SER A 18 -12.10 -10.10 9.07
N TRP A 19 -11.90 -8.83 8.70
CA TRP A 19 -10.98 -7.91 9.37
C TRP A 19 -11.37 -7.59 10.81
N VAL A 20 -12.68 -7.49 11.10
CA VAL A 20 -13.17 -7.19 12.46
C VAL A 20 -13.26 -8.42 13.36
N GLN A 21 -13.02 -9.62 12.84
CA GLN A 21 -13.01 -10.84 13.64
C GLN A 21 -11.78 -10.87 14.57
N PRO A 22 -11.92 -11.38 15.81
CA PRO A 22 -10.79 -11.54 16.73
C PRO A 22 -9.71 -12.45 16.14
N GLY A 23 -8.43 -12.05 16.21
CA GLY A 23 -7.31 -12.84 15.70
C GLY A 23 -6.83 -12.44 14.30
N THR A 24 -7.66 -11.77 13.49
CA THR A 24 -7.28 -11.39 12.13
C THR A 24 -6.21 -10.30 12.11
N GLN A 25 -6.32 -9.27 12.95
CA GLN A 25 -5.32 -8.20 13.02
C GLN A 25 -4.01 -8.70 13.64
N GLU A 26 -4.10 -9.60 14.62
CA GLU A 26 -2.97 -10.23 15.29
C GLU A 26 -2.10 -11.03 14.33
N ARG A 27 -2.70 -11.66 13.31
CA ARG A 27 -1.97 -12.31 12.22
C ARG A 27 -1.03 -11.33 11.51
N PHE A 28 -1.47 -10.10 11.25
CA PHE A 28 -0.67 -9.11 10.54
C PHE A 28 0.32 -8.35 11.44
N LEU A 29 0.15 -8.41 12.77
CA LEU A 29 1.17 -7.96 13.73
C LEU A 29 2.46 -8.79 13.65
N GLN A 30 2.35 -10.05 13.21
CA GLN A 30 3.52 -10.90 12.97
C GLN A 30 4.31 -10.47 11.72
N CYS A 31 3.66 -9.77 10.79
CA CYS A 31 4.26 -9.33 9.53
C CYS A 31 4.64 -7.84 9.54
N THR A 32 3.92 -7.02 10.31
CA THR A 32 4.05 -5.56 10.35
C THR A 32 3.92 -5.08 11.80
N GLN A 33 4.73 -4.09 12.21
CA GLN A 33 4.70 -3.59 13.58
C GLN A 33 3.35 -2.95 13.98
N LEU A 34 2.56 -2.52 12.99
CA LEU A 34 1.29 -1.83 13.20
C LEU A 34 0.05 -2.69 12.89
N GLY A 35 0.23 -3.93 12.43
CA GLY A 35 -0.87 -4.82 12.07
C GLY A 35 -1.73 -4.27 10.92
N GLN A 36 -1.10 -3.61 9.95
CA GLN A 36 -1.78 -2.89 8.86
C GLN A 36 -1.67 -3.66 7.54
N LEU A 37 -2.67 -3.45 6.68
CA LEU A 37 -2.66 -3.85 5.29
C LEU A 37 -2.38 -2.64 4.38
N PRO A 38 -1.80 -2.84 3.17
CA PRO A 38 -1.38 -4.11 2.58
C PRO A 38 -0.01 -4.60 3.08
N VAL A 39 0.22 -5.91 2.94
CA VAL A 39 1.50 -6.59 3.19
C VAL A 39 1.93 -7.29 1.91
N LEU A 40 3.19 -7.12 1.50
CA LEU A 40 3.79 -7.88 0.39
C LEU A 40 4.69 -8.97 0.96
N HIS A 41 4.51 -10.21 0.49
CA HIS A 41 5.46 -11.29 0.68
C HIS A 41 6.18 -11.60 -0.63
N ASP A 42 7.50 -11.48 -0.64
CA ASP A 42 8.38 -11.77 -1.77
C ASP A 42 9.45 -12.77 -1.35
N GLY A 43 9.09 -14.06 -1.42
CA GLY A 43 9.90 -15.15 -0.89
C GLY A 43 10.08 -15.01 0.63
N LYS A 44 11.31 -14.73 1.08
CA LYS A 44 11.63 -14.51 2.50
C LYS A 44 11.49 -13.05 2.93
N PHE A 45 11.36 -12.14 1.98
CA PHE A 45 11.23 -10.71 2.25
C PHE A 45 9.76 -10.37 2.49
N THR A 46 9.49 -9.56 3.50
CA THR A 46 8.14 -9.04 3.81
C THR A 46 8.22 -7.53 3.89
N ALA A 47 7.29 -6.84 3.24
CA ALA A 47 7.26 -5.39 3.17
C ALA A 47 5.90 -4.81 3.55
N CYS A 48 5.96 -3.70 4.25
CA CYS A 48 4.89 -2.76 4.56
C CYS A 48 5.55 -1.39 4.83
N PRO A 49 4.85 -0.24 4.69
CA PRO A 49 3.47 -0.05 4.22
C PRO A 49 3.37 0.07 2.69
N SER A 50 2.18 0.38 2.17
CA SER A 50 1.86 0.47 0.73
C SER A 50 2.87 1.27 -0.10
N GLN A 51 3.32 2.45 0.35
CA GLN A 51 4.29 3.26 -0.40
C GLN A 51 5.68 2.61 -0.47
N ALA A 52 6.12 1.93 0.61
CA ALA A 52 7.37 1.18 0.61
C ALA A 52 7.29 -0.03 -0.33
N ILE A 53 6.14 -0.72 -0.35
CA ILE A 53 5.86 -1.81 -1.29
C ILE A 53 5.93 -1.31 -2.73
N ASN A 54 5.28 -0.19 -3.06
CA ASN A 54 5.29 0.39 -4.40
C ASN A 54 6.72 0.74 -4.85
N ARG A 55 7.50 1.43 -4.00
CA ARG A 55 8.90 1.77 -4.31
C ARG A 55 9.79 0.54 -4.46
N TYR A 56 9.58 -0.49 -3.64
CA TYR A 56 10.30 -1.77 -3.76
C TYR A 56 10.02 -2.45 -5.10
N LEU A 57 8.73 -2.56 -5.47
CA LEU A 57 8.33 -3.17 -6.74
C LEU A 57 8.79 -2.32 -7.94
N ALA A 58 8.76 -0.98 -7.85
CA ALA A 58 9.25 -0.10 -8.89
C ALA A 58 10.73 -0.35 -9.18
N ARG A 59 11.57 -0.38 -8.14
CA ARG A 59 12.98 -0.78 -8.26
C ARG A 59 13.16 -2.17 -8.85
N LYS A 60 12.40 -3.16 -8.35
CA LYS A 60 12.51 -4.56 -8.81
C LYS A 60 12.13 -4.71 -10.28
N LEU A 61 11.18 -3.90 -10.77
CA LEU A 61 10.68 -3.93 -12.14
C LEU A 61 11.30 -2.86 -13.05
N LYS A 62 12.28 -2.08 -12.56
CA LYS A 62 12.95 -0.98 -13.28
C LYS A 62 11.97 0.10 -13.78
N LEU A 63 11.12 0.57 -12.87
CA LEU A 63 10.11 1.60 -13.11
C LEU A 63 10.32 2.85 -12.23
N ASP A 64 11.49 2.98 -11.61
CA ASP A 64 11.84 4.09 -10.72
C ASP A 64 12.82 5.10 -11.35
N GLY A 65 12.95 5.10 -12.67
CA GLY A 65 13.86 6.00 -13.41
C GLY A 65 15.27 5.43 -13.56
N ASP A 66 16.00 5.92 -14.56
CA ASP A 66 17.37 5.49 -14.86
C ASP A 66 18.42 6.35 -14.17
N THR A 67 18.03 7.54 -13.69
CA THR A 67 18.90 8.50 -12.99
C THR A 67 18.34 8.89 -11.61
N PRO A 68 19.19 9.32 -10.65
CA PRO A 68 18.72 9.82 -9.37
C PRO A 68 17.72 10.98 -9.49
N GLU A 69 17.88 11.85 -10.49
CA GLU A 69 16.98 12.97 -10.76
C GLU A 69 15.60 12.52 -11.28
N GLU A 70 15.56 11.48 -12.12
CA GLU A 70 14.31 10.88 -12.58
C GLU A 70 13.59 10.17 -11.42
N ALA A 71 14.32 9.40 -10.61
CA ALA A 71 13.77 8.75 -9.43
C ALA A 71 13.19 9.78 -8.45
N ALA A 72 13.92 10.87 -8.20
CA ALA A 72 13.44 11.96 -7.36
C ALA A 72 12.17 12.62 -7.92
N ARG A 73 12.08 12.79 -9.24
CA ARG A 73 10.87 13.34 -9.88
C ARG A 73 9.67 12.39 -9.76
N ILE A 74 9.91 11.07 -9.87
CA ILE A 74 8.86 10.06 -9.67
C ILE A 74 8.37 10.10 -8.22
N ASP A 75 9.29 10.11 -7.25
CA ASP A 75 8.96 10.19 -5.83
C ASP A 75 8.18 11.48 -5.52
N GLU A 76 8.57 12.63 -6.05
CA GLU A 76 7.83 13.90 -5.90
C GLU A 76 6.37 13.79 -6.35
N VAL A 77 6.12 13.20 -7.52
CA VAL A 77 4.77 13.01 -8.06
C VAL A 77 3.96 12.04 -7.18
N VAL A 78 4.58 10.95 -6.72
CA VAL A 78 3.93 9.95 -5.87
C VAL A 78 3.55 10.52 -4.51
N GLU A 79 4.47 11.25 -3.87
CA GLU A 79 4.21 11.87 -2.56
C GLU A 79 3.13 12.96 -2.69
N THR A 80 3.18 13.81 -3.73
CA THR A 80 2.12 14.80 -4.00
C THR A 80 0.75 14.14 -4.16
N ALA A 81 0.67 13.03 -4.92
CA ALA A 81 -0.56 12.28 -5.07
C ALA A 81 -1.03 11.63 -3.76
N SER A 82 -0.10 11.18 -2.92
CA SER A 82 -0.39 10.60 -1.62
C SER A 82 -0.96 11.64 -0.64
N GLU A 83 -0.39 12.86 -0.61
CA GLU A 83 -0.92 13.97 0.20
C GLU A 83 -2.34 14.33 -0.21
N LEU A 84 -2.60 14.51 -1.51
CA LEU A 84 -3.96 14.79 -2.03
C LEU A 84 -4.96 13.67 -1.68
N LEU A 85 -4.52 12.41 -1.75
CA LEU A 85 -5.36 11.28 -1.36
C LEU A 85 -5.67 11.31 0.14
N MET A 86 -4.70 11.63 0.99
CA MET A 86 -4.90 11.72 2.43
C MET A 86 -5.85 12.86 2.80
N ASP A 87 -5.74 14.02 2.14
CA ASP A 87 -6.69 15.12 2.32
C ASP A 87 -8.11 14.72 1.93
N LEU A 88 -8.26 14.01 0.82
CA LEU A 88 -9.56 13.48 0.38
C LEU A 88 -10.12 12.45 1.36
N VAL A 89 -9.29 11.52 1.83
CA VAL A 89 -9.66 10.53 2.85
C VAL A 89 -10.13 11.25 4.12
N ALA A 90 -9.36 12.22 4.61
CA ALA A 90 -9.74 13.01 5.77
C ALA A 90 -11.09 13.71 5.56
N ALA A 91 -11.33 14.31 4.39
CA ALA A 91 -12.60 14.94 4.07
C ALA A 91 -13.76 13.92 4.08
N ILE A 92 -13.60 12.75 3.44
CA ILE A 92 -14.63 11.71 3.37
C ILE A 92 -14.97 11.17 4.77
N PHE A 93 -13.97 10.89 5.60
CA PHE A 93 -14.19 10.34 6.94
C PHE A 93 -14.57 11.40 7.98
N ALA A 94 -14.32 12.69 7.72
CA ALA A 94 -14.78 13.81 8.56
C ALA A 94 -16.22 14.24 8.25
N LEU A 95 -16.81 13.82 7.12
CA LEU A 95 -18.22 14.09 6.85
C LEU A 95 -19.08 13.43 7.93
N PRO A 96 -19.87 14.19 8.70
CA PRO A 96 -20.77 13.61 9.67
C PRO A 96 -21.73 12.68 8.93
N CYS A 97 -21.88 11.46 9.46
CA CYS A 97 -22.84 10.47 8.99
C CYS A 97 -24.26 11.07 9.10
N THR A 98 -24.67 11.80 8.06
CA THR A 98 -26.01 12.36 7.91
C THR A 98 -26.78 11.43 6.98
N ALA A 99 -26.92 10.18 7.42
CA ALA A 99 -27.87 9.25 6.83
C ALA A 99 -29.11 9.21 7.75
N LYS A 100 -30.20 9.78 7.23
CA LYS A 100 -31.57 9.62 7.71
C LYS A 100 -32.04 8.18 7.55
#